data_AF-B8A3G3-F1
#
_entry.id   AF-B8A3G3-F1
#
_cell.length_a   1.000
_cell.length_b   1.000
_cell.length_c   1.000
_cell.angle_alpha   90.00
_cell.angle_beta   90.00
_cell.angle_gamma   90.00
#
_symmetry.space_group_name_H-M   'P 1'
#
loop_
_entity.id
_entity.type
_entity.pdbx_description
1 polymer ?
#
loop_
_entity_poly.entity_id
_entity_poly.type
_entity_poly.pdbx_seq_one_letter_code
_entity_poly.pdbx_strand_id
1 'polypeptide(L)'
;MLPTTASKGRGASRSAPPLFGPYLRRIVKWQQMDIEYTFWQMVHLCTSPKVVYQHTKYHKQTKNQWARDDPAFVVILILFLVFATSAYCAAYGESASHAALTITSVVFLHFLFAGIVLATLCW
;
A
#
# COMPACT_ATOMS: atom_id res chain seq x y z
N MET A 1 -3.98 46.00 32.63
CA MET A 1 -4.71 45.14 33.58
C MET A 1 -4.94 43.80 32.92
N LEU A 2 -4.37 42.73 33.48
CA LEU A 2 -4.67 41.33 33.11
C LEU A 2 -6.01 40.92 33.71
N PRO A 3 -6.80 40.09 33.02
CA PRO A 3 -7.65 39.12 33.67
C PRO A 3 -7.06 37.72 33.53
N THR A 4 -6.71 37.15 34.69
CA THR A 4 -6.51 35.73 34.90
C THR A 4 -7.87 35.04 35.00
N THR A 5 -8.15 34.06 34.16
CA THR A 5 -9.09 32.98 34.51
C THR A 5 -8.55 31.65 34.00
N ALA A 6 -8.04 30.88 34.95
CA ALA A 6 -7.73 29.48 34.75
C ALA A 6 -9.03 28.69 34.51
N SER A 7 -9.16 28.03 33.36
CA SER A 7 -10.00 26.84 33.26
C SER A 7 -9.10 25.65 32.92
N LYS A 8 -8.87 24.83 33.93
CA LYS A 8 -8.11 23.59 33.84
C LYS A 8 -9.02 22.56 33.16
N GLY A 9 -9.09 22.64 31.84
CA GLY A 9 -9.71 21.61 31.01
C GLY A 9 -8.94 20.31 31.18
N ARG A 10 -9.56 19.33 31.85
CA ARG A 10 -9.06 17.96 31.97
C ARG A 10 -8.74 17.45 30.58
N GLY A 11 -7.45 17.26 30.29
CA GLY A 11 -7.00 16.57 29.09
C GLY A 11 -7.49 15.13 29.17
N ALA A 12 -8.63 14.86 28.53
CA ALA A 12 -9.04 13.50 28.24
C ALA A 12 -7.90 12.89 27.41
N SER A 13 -7.26 11.87 27.97
CA SER A 13 -6.38 10.98 27.22
C SER A 13 -7.20 10.45 26.05
N ARG A 14 -7.03 11.04 24.87
CA ARG A 14 -7.56 10.49 23.63
C ARG A 14 -6.78 9.20 23.41
N SER A 15 -7.31 8.09 23.90
CA SER A 15 -6.88 6.76 23.51
C SER A 15 -6.85 6.75 21.99
N ALA A 16 -5.65 6.68 21.41
CA ALA A 16 -5.50 6.60 19.97
C ALA A 16 -6.34 5.38 19.50
N PRO A 17 -7.31 5.57 18.60
CA PRO A 17 -8.07 4.42 18.11
C PRO A 17 -7.08 3.45 17.45
N PRO A 18 -7.28 2.13 17.58
CA PRO A 18 -6.38 1.16 16.98
C PRO A 18 -6.31 1.41 15.47
N LEU A 19 -5.15 1.83 14.98
CA LEU A 19 -4.90 2.22 13.59
C LEU A 19 -5.18 1.07 12.59
N PHE A 20 -5.11 -0.19 13.03
CA PHE A 20 -5.24 -1.35 12.15
C PHE A 20 -6.67 -1.66 11.67
N GLY A 21 -7.68 -1.48 12.52
CA GLY A 21 -9.09 -1.80 12.19
C GLY A 21 -9.67 -0.96 11.04
N PRO A 22 -9.45 0.37 11.02
CA PRO A 22 -9.89 1.23 9.92
C PRO A 22 -9.14 1.03 8.60
N TYR A 23 -7.85 0.64 8.65
CA TYR A 23 -7.02 0.41 7.45
C TYR A 23 -7.46 -0.85 6.68
N LEU A 24 -7.71 -1.97 7.39
CA LEU A 24 -8.24 -3.19 6.76
C LEU A 24 -9.65 -2.98 6.18
N ARG A 25 -10.48 -2.18 6.86
CA ARG A 25 -11.81 -1.81 6.35
C ARG A 25 -11.77 -0.93 5.10
N ARG A 26 -10.68 -0.17 4.88
CA ARG A 26 -10.46 0.65 3.66
C ARG A 26 -9.92 -0.14 2.48
N ILE A 27 -9.12 -1.19 2.72
CA ILE A 27 -8.63 -2.09 1.66
C ILE A 27 -9.79 -2.77 0.90
N VAL A 28 -10.94 -2.97 1.54
CA VAL A 28 -12.11 -3.62 0.95
C VAL A 28 -12.99 -2.66 0.13
N LYS A 29 -12.76 -1.34 0.20
CA LYS A 29 -13.51 -0.37 -0.62
C LYS A 29 -12.87 -0.21 -1.99
N TRP A 30 -13.05 -1.21 -2.85
CA TRP A 30 -12.64 -1.19 -4.27
C TRP A 30 -13.07 0.08 -5.01
N GLN A 31 -14.24 0.63 -4.67
CA GLN A 31 -14.80 1.81 -5.33
C GLN A 31 -14.08 3.13 -4.96
N GLN A 32 -13.30 3.15 -3.87
CA GLN A 32 -12.50 4.32 -3.47
C GLN A 32 -11.06 4.23 -3.97
N MET A 33 -10.72 3.18 -4.72
CA MET A 33 -9.36 2.91 -5.16
C MET A 33 -9.20 3.43 -6.59
N ASP A 34 -8.22 4.33 -6.81
CA ASP A 34 -7.92 4.91 -8.11
C ASP A 34 -7.17 3.91 -9.01
N ILE A 35 -7.84 2.83 -9.44
CA ILE A 35 -7.24 1.70 -10.17
C ILE A 35 -6.67 2.14 -11.52
N GLU A 36 -7.44 2.92 -12.29
CA GLU A 36 -7.04 3.37 -13.62
C GLU A 36 -5.79 4.26 -13.57
N TYR A 37 -5.82 5.28 -12.70
CA TYR A 37 -4.67 6.17 -12.51
C TYR A 37 -3.43 5.40 -12.05
N THR A 38 -3.61 4.43 -11.15
CA THR A 38 -2.52 3.58 -10.66
C THR A 38 -1.95 2.70 -11.77
N PHE A 39 -2.80 2.11 -12.60
CA PHE A 39 -2.37 1.30 -13.73
C PHE A 39 -1.54 2.13 -14.72
N TRP A 40 -2.01 3.32 -15.10
CA TRP A 40 -1.23 4.24 -15.92
C TRP A 40 0.08 4.65 -15.27
N GLN A 41 0.08 4.89 -13.95
CA GLN A 41 1.29 5.20 -13.21
C GLN A 41 2.30 4.04 -13.24
N MET A 42 1.86 2.79 -13.17
CA MET A 42 2.72 1.60 -13.30
C MET A 42 3.32 1.50 -14.71
N VAL A 43 2.52 1.71 -15.75
CA VAL A 43 3.01 1.73 -17.14
C VAL A 43 4.01 2.87 -17.36
N HIS A 44 3.73 4.05 -16.85
CA HIS A 44 4.66 5.18 -16.90
C HIS A 44 5.92 4.93 -16.08
N LEU A 45 5.86 4.19 -14.98
CA LEU A 45 7.05 3.82 -14.22
C LEU A 45 8.02 2.98 -15.06
N CYS A 46 7.49 2.08 -15.90
CA CYS A 46 8.28 1.26 -16.82
C CYS A 46 8.76 2.02 -18.07
N THR A 47 7.97 2.95 -18.60
CA THR A 47 8.26 3.63 -19.88
C THR A 47 8.93 4.99 -19.72
N SER A 48 8.49 5.80 -18.75
CA SER A 48 8.95 7.17 -18.51
C SER A 48 8.80 7.55 -17.03
N PRO A 49 9.77 7.16 -16.17
CA PRO A 49 9.69 7.39 -14.72
C PRO A 49 9.71 8.88 -14.35
N LYS A 50 10.17 9.75 -15.27
CA LYS A 50 10.19 11.21 -15.07
C LYS A 50 8.80 11.77 -14.82
N VAL A 51 7.78 11.27 -15.51
CA VAL A 51 6.40 11.73 -15.39
C VAL A 51 5.87 11.40 -13.99
N VAL A 52 6.04 10.15 -13.55
CA VAL A 52 5.63 9.69 -12.23
C VAL A 52 6.31 10.50 -11.13
N TYR A 53 7.61 10.75 -11.26
CA TYR A 53 8.37 11.55 -10.30
C TYR A 53 7.84 12.99 -10.19
N GLN A 54 7.50 13.62 -11.31
CA GLN A 54 6.91 14.97 -11.31
C GLN A 54 5.57 14.99 -10.57
N HIS A 55 4.70 13.99 -10.78
CA HIS A 55 3.43 13.86 -10.05
C HIS A 55 3.65 13.69 -8.55
N THR A 56 4.57 12.81 -8.13
CA THR A 56 4.87 12.60 -6.70
C THR A 56 5.47 13.86 -6.07
N LYS A 57 6.37 14.56 -6.76
CA LYS A 57 6.96 15.82 -6.27
C LYS A 57 5.91 16.91 -6.11
N TYR A 58 5.00 17.05 -7.06
CA TYR A 58 3.88 18.00 -6.96
C TYR A 58 2.95 17.67 -5.79
N HIS A 59 2.64 16.39 -5.58
CA HIS A 59 1.83 15.94 -4.44
C HIS A 59 2.52 16.23 -3.10
N LYS A 60 3.84 16.06 -3.04
CA LYS A 60 4.64 16.44 -1.86
C LYS A 60 4.58 17.94 -1.61
N GLN A 61 4.66 18.79 -2.63
CA GLN A 61 4.61 20.24 -2.44
C GLN A 61 3.24 20.73 -1.97
N THR A 62 2.15 20.09 -2.42
CA THR A 62 0.78 20.53 -2.12
C THR A 62 0.24 19.95 -0.81
N LYS A 63 0.57 18.70 -0.47
CA LYS A 63 0.05 18.00 0.74
C LYS A 63 1.11 17.64 1.77
N ASN A 64 2.38 17.93 1.50
CA ASN A 64 3.52 17.60 2.35
C ASN A 64 3.65 16.11 2.75
N GLN A 65 3.07 15.19 1.98
CA GLN A 65 3.17 13.74 2.21
C GLN A 65 3.74 13.01 0.99
N TRP A 66 4.60 12.02 1.26
CA TRP A 66 5.16 11.13 0.24
C TRP A 66 4.35 9.84 0.09
N ALA A 67 3.71 9.40 1.17
CA ALA A 67 2.87 8.22 1.17
C ALA A 67 1.59 8.47 0.36
N ARG A 68 1.18 7.45 -0.37
CA ARG A 68 -0.09 7.39 -1.07
C ARG A 68 -1.15 6.86 -0.09
N ASP A 69 -2.33 7.48 -0.07
CA ASP A 69 -3.39 7.17 0.90
C ASP A 69 -4.20 5.92 0.53
N ASP A 70 -4.12 5.46 -0.72
CA ASP A 70 -4.81 4.28 -1.27
C ASP A 70 -3.86 3.10 -1.53
N PRO A 71 -4.31 1.85 -1.25
CA PRO A 71 -3.49 0.64 -1.43
C PRO A 71 -3.44 0.12 -2.89
N ALA A 72 -3.93 0.89 -3.87
CA ALA A 72 -4.14 0.43 -5.25
C ALA A 72 -2.92 -0.22 -5.89
N PHE A 73 -1.75 0.39 -5.69
CA PHE A 73 -0.51 -0.05 -6.32
C PHE A 73 -0.13 -1.47 -5.89
N VAL A 74 -0.24 -1.76 -4.59
CA VAL A 74 0.05 -3.08 -4.01
C VAL A 74 -0.96 -4.11 -4.49
N VAL A 75 -2.24 -3.76 -4.57
CA VAL A 75 -3.30 -4.68 -5.02
C VAL A 75 -3.08 -5.10 -6.47
N ILE A 76 -2.80 -4.16 -7.37
CA ILE A 76 -2.55 -4.46 -8.79
C ILE A 76 -1.27 -5.30 -8.94
N LEU A 77 -0.23 -5.01 -8.16
CA LEU A 77 1.00 -5.82 -8.15
C LEU A 77 0.75 -7.27 -7.71
N ILE A 78 -0.01 -7.47 -6.63
CA ILE A 78 -0.37 -8.83 -6.16
C ILE A 78 -1.17 -9.57 -7.23
N LEU A 79 -2.10 -8.89 -7.92
CA LEU A 79 -2.86 -9.49 -9.02
C LEU A 79 -1.93 -9.99 -10.14
N PHE A 80 -0.99 -9.16 -10.60
CA PHE A 80 -0.02 -9.58 -11.61
C PHE A 80 0.90 -10.68 -11.12
N LEU A 81 1.29 -10.65 -9.84
CA LEU A 81 2.13 -11.67 -9.23
C LEU A 81 1.43 -13.03 -9.18
N VAL A 82 0.14 -13.06 -8.80
CA VAL A 82 -0.69 -14.27 -8.81
C VAL A 82 -0.84 -14.79 -10.23
N PHE A 83 -1.10 -13.91 -11.22
CA PHE A 83 -1.22 -14.30 -12.63
C PHE A 83 0.09 -14.87 -13.20
N ALA A 84 1.23 -14.25 -12.91
CA ALA A 84 2.54 -14.75 -13.35
C ALA A 84 2.87 -16.09 -12.69
N THR A 85 2.59 -16.23 -11.40
CA THR A 85 2.87 -17.46 -10.65
C THR A 85 1.94 -18.59 -11.06
N SER A 86 0.67 -18.31 -11.37
CA SER A 86 -0.26 -19.31 -11.89
C SER A 86 0.15 -19.78 -13.29
N ALA A 87 0.58 -18.86 -14.17
CA ALA A 87 1.13 -19.21 -15.47
C ALA A 87 2.39 -20.08 -15.37
N TYR A 88 3.28 -19.78 -14.40
CA TYR A 88 4.42 -20.62 -14.07
C TYR A 88 3.98 -22.03 -13.65
N CYS A 89 3.07 -22.13 -12.68
CA CYS A 89 2.58 -23.44 -12.21
C CYS A 89 1.91 -24.25 -13.33
N ALA A 90 1.17 -23.57 -14.22
CA ALA A 90 0.53 -24.19 -15.37
C ALA A 90 1.55 -24.69 -16.41
N ALA A 91 2.62 -23.95 -16.67
CA ALA A 91 3.67 -24.33 -17.61
C ALA A 91 4.48 -25.54 -17.13
N TYR A 92 4.74 -25.64 -15.83
CA TYR A 92 5.52 -26.73 -15.24
C TYR A 92 4.68 -27.91 -14.76
N GLY A 93 3.34 -27.85 -14.90
CA GLY A 93 2.45 -28.98 -14.63
C GLY A 93 2.44 -29.43 -13.16
N GLU A 94 2.65 -28.51 -12.22
CA GLU A 94 2.62 -28.86 -10.80
C GLU A 94 1.21 -29.26 -10.33
N SER A 95 1.14 -30.17 -9.35
CA SER A 95 -0.14 -30.53 -8.74
C SER A 95 -0.83 -29.30 -8.14
N ALA A 96 -2.16 -29.28 -8.12
CA ALA A 96 -2.95 -28.14 -7.66
C ALA A 96 -2.59 -27.70 -6.21
N SER A 97 -2.20 -28.64 -5.34
CA SER A 97 -1.74 -28.34 -3.98
C SER A 97 -0.41 -27.60 -3.96
N HIS A 98 0.58 -28.05 -4.74
CA HIS A 98 1.87 -27.38 -4.88
C HIS A 98 1.70 -26.00 -5.51
N ALA A 99 0.87 -25.87 -6.56
CA ALA A 99 0.55 -24.57 -7.17
C ALA A 99 -0.05 -23.57 -6.16
N ALA A 100 -1.00 -24.00 -5.33
CA ALA A 100 -1.63 -23.14 -4.33
C ALA A 100 -0.65 -22.69 -3.24
N LEU A 101 0.22 -23.59 -2.76
CA LEU A 101 1.28 -23.27 -1.80
C LEU A 101 2.29 -22.29 -2.40
N THR A 102 2.70 -22.49 -3.65
CA THR A 102 3.64 -21.61 -4.35
C THR A 102 3.06 -20.20 -4.52
N ILE A 103 1.81 -20.06 -4.97
CA ILE A 103 1.14 -18.75 -5.10
C ILE A 103 1.07 -18.05 -3.74
N THR A 104 0.67 -18.77 -2.69
CA THR A 104 0.55 -18.20 -1.34
C THR A 104 1.90 -17.76 -0.80
N SER A 105 2.92 -18.61 -0.94
CA SER A 105 4.29 -18.31 -0.50
C SER A 105 4.85 -17.07 -1.20
N VAL A 106 4.68 -16.98 -2.53
CA VAL A 106 5.17 -15.85 -3.33
C VAL A 106 4.54 -14.53 -2.90
N VAL A 107 3.23 -14.50 -2.64
CA VAL A 107 2.55 -13.27 -2.20
C VAL A 107 2.94 -12.88 -0.77
N PHE A 108 2.84 -13.81 0.18
CA PHE A 108 3.01 -13.47 1.61
C PHE A 108 4.47 -13.40 2.04
N LEU A 109 5.30 -14.36 1.64
CA LEU A 109 6.69 -14.44 2.09
C LEU A 109 7.61 -13.63 1.18
N HIS A 110 7.53 -13.84 -0.13
CA HIS A 110 8.49 -13.20 -1.03
C HIS A 110 8.17 -11.73 -1.29
N PHE A 111 6.90 -11.38 -1.44
CA PHE A 111 6.53 -9.99 -1.73
C PHE A 111 6.27 -9.17 -0.46
N LEU A 112 5.32 -9.57 0.38
CA LEU A 112 4.94 -8.78 1.56
C LEU A 112 6.00 -8.80 2.65
N PHE A 113 6.44 -9.98 3.10
CA PHE A 113 7.42 -10.08 4.19
C PHE A 113 8.78 -9.50 3.79
N ALA A 114 9.31 -9.83 2.61
CA ALA A 114 10.55 -9.22 2.14
C ALA A 114 10.43 -7.69 1.98
N GLY A 115 9.27 -7.20 1.51
CA GLY A 115 8.99 -5.76 1.41
C GLY A 115 9.02 -5.06 2.77
N ILE A 116 8.43 -5.67 3.81
CA ILE A 116 8.47 -5.15 5.18
C ILE A 116 9.92 -5.14 5.69
N VAL A 117 10.67 -6.23 5.51
CA VAL A 117 12.07 -6.32 5.93
C VAL A 117 12.91 -5.22 5.25
N LEU A 118 12.82 -5.09 3.93
CA LEU A 118 13.53 -4.03 3.19
C LEU A 118 13.14 -2.63 3.66
N ALA A 119 11.85 -2.38 3.88
CA ALA A 119 11.38 -1.09 4.39
C ALA A 119 11.93 -0.77 5.79
N THR A 120 12.08 -1.78 6.65
CA THR A 120 12.68 -1.60 7.99
C THR A 120 14.20 -1.40 7.95
N LEU A 121 14.90 -2.01 7.01
CA LEU A 121 16.35 -1.86 6.86
C LEU A 121 16.74 -0.54 6.16
N CYS A 122 15.91 -0.06 5.24
CA CYS A 122 16.16 1.15 4.46
C CYS A 122 15.47 2.41 5.03
N TRP A 123 15.00 2.35 6.28
CA TRP A 123 14.48 3.50 7.02
C TRP A 123 15.61 4.39 7.54
#